data_AF-A0A2V8QNL5-F1
#
_entry.id   AF-A0A2V8QNL5-F1
#
_cell.length_a   1.000
_cell.length_b   1.000
_cell.length_c   1.000
_cell.angle_alpha   90.00
_cell.angle_beta   90.00
_cell.angle_gamma   90.00
#
_symmetry.space_group_name_H-M   'P 1'
#
loop_
_entity.id
_entity.type
_entity.pdbx_description
1 polymer ?
#
loop_
_entity_poly.entity_id
_entity_poly.type
_entity_poly.pdbx_seq_one_letter_code
_entity_poly.pdbx_strand_id
1 'polypeptide(L)'
;MLEPLQMRAPSKRWLALASIIFVSTASLAWSFTRLRRTEKFEGAPASEKQKVVSRKQETGNNYSPAGSASEAKLIDSDNDGIPDVEELRTYQDRDSFRRWFTAIAETQFYQLSDQWNTEQRDCAGLARFAIREALRRHDRTWFQKMGPGYETVAADVGELNLDNNPLGEKIFRTDFGSFQESDLRNGRFSEFADGRSLRNFNSTFVTRDRREARPGDLLFFYQPWVQKFPYHVMIFLGSARIAPNGAQDWVVYHTGSSPTDKGTVKKVELSVLDHHPDPRWRPVESNKNFLGFYRLKILQ
;
A
#
# COMPACT_ATOMS: atom_id res chain seq x y z
N MET A 1 18.68 -8.91 -85.20
CA MET A 1 19.32 -7.62 -84.89
C MET A 1 18.63 -7.03 -83.67
N LEU A 2 19.44 -6.55 -82.73
CA LEU A 2 19.13 -5.90 -81.44
C LEU A 2 18.87 -6.84 -80.24
N GLU A 3 19.97 -7.31 -79.65
CA GLU A 3 20.20 -7.40 -78.19
C GLU A 3 20.85 -6.08 -77.70
N PRO A 4 21.08 -5.83 -76.40
CA PRO A 4 20.32 -6.17 -75.18
C PRO A 4 20.27 -4.96 -74.19
N LEU A 5 19.62 -5.09 -73.02
CA LEU A 5 20.08 -4.36 -71.83
C LEU A 5 19.78 -5.14 -70.54
N GLN A 6 20.82 -5.75 -69.99
CA GLN A 6 20.88 -6.20 -68.60
C GLN A 6 21.00 -4.99 -67.67
N MET A 7 20.29 -4.97 -66.54
CA MET A 7 20.82 -4.33 -65.33
C MET A 7 20.52 -5.14 -64.07
N ARG A 8 21.61 -5.31 -63.32
CA ARG A 8 21.80 -6.13 -62.12
C ARG A 8 21.11 -5.53 -60.89
N ALA A 9 20.68 -6.41 -59.99
CA ALA A 9 20.37 -6.09 -58.60
C ALA A 9 21.65 -5.73 -57.80
N PRO A 10 21.58 -4.81 -56.83
CA PRO A 10 22.61 -4.67 -55.82
C PRO A 10 22.21 -5.40 -54.52
N SER A 11 23.12 -6.26 -54.09
CA SER A 11 23.25 -6.73 -52.72
C SER A 11 23.92 -5.64 -51.87
N LYS A 12 23.55 -5.53 -50.58
CA LYS A 12 24.49 -5.39 -49.45
C LYS A 12 23.80 -5.36 -48.09
N ARG A 13 24.50 -5.99 -47.15
CA ARG A 13 24.19 -6.25 -45.75
C ARG A 13 24.57 -5.07 -44.84
N TRP A 14 24.00 -5.12 -43.63
CA TRP A 14 24.55 -4.68 -42.34
C TRP A 14 24.58 -3.18 -42.01
N LEU A 15 23.89 -2.78 -40.93
CA LEU A 15 24.49 -2.54 -39.60
C LEU A 15 23.41 -2.16 -38.57
N ALA A 16 23.38 -2.88 -37.45
CA ALA A 16 22.70 -2.48 -36.24
C ALA A 16 23.44 -1.33 -35.58
N LEU A 17 22.73 -0.32 -35.10
CA LEU A 17 23.27 0.68 -34.18
C LEU A 17 22.28 0.93 -33.05
N ALA A 18 22.74 0.59 -31.85
CA ALA A 18 22.16 0.95 -30.58
C ALA A 18 22.20 2.47 -30.36
N SER A 19 21.22 3.01 -29.65
CA SER A 19 21.25 4.36 -29.09
C SER A 19 20.52 4.29 -27.74
N ILE A 20 21.27 4.00 -26.67
CA ILE A 20 21.82 4.97 -25.70
C ILE A 20 20.72 5.52 -24.78
N ILE A 21 20.73 4.98 -23.57
CA ILE A 21 19.95 5.38 -22.40
C ILE A 21 20.54 6.70 -21.88
N PHE A 22 19.72 7.75 -21.79
CA PHE A 22 20.05 8.94 -21.02
C PHE A 22 19.68 8.72 -19.55
N VAL A 23 20.70 8.52 -18.71
CA VAL A 23 20.57 8.63 -17.25
C VAL A 23 20.91 10.08 -16.88
N SER A 24 19.90 10.86 -16.52
CA SER A 24 20.09 12.22 -16.01
C SER A 24 20.37 12.16 -14.51
N THR A 25 21.64 12.30 -14.14
CA THR A 25 22.07 12.65 -12.79
C THR A 25 21.89 14.14 -12.56
N ALA A 26 21.05 14.55 -11.61
CA ALA A 26 21.06 15.91 -11.08
C ALA A 26 21.15 15.86 -9.55
N SER A 27 22.28 16.37 -9.09
CA SER A 27 22.77 16.41 -7.71
C SER A 27 22.01 17.40 -6.82
N LEU A 28 22.13 17.16 -5.52
CA LEU A 28 21.73 18.05 -4.43
C LEU A 28 22.32 19.46 -4.56
N ALA A 29 21.52 20.47 -4.24
CA ALA A 29 21.98 21.74 -3.69
C ALA A 29 21.07 22.14 -2.52
N TRP A 30 21.64 22.09 -1.31
CA TRP A 30 21.14 22.77 -0.12
C TRP A 30 21.66 24.21 -0.13
N SER A 31 20.79 25.16 0.17
CA SER A 31 21.20 26.46 0.73
C SER A 31 20.27 26.85 1.86
N PHE A 32 20.89 27.13 3.00
CA PHE A 32 20.31 27.70 4.20
C PHE A 32 19.80 29.12 3.93
N THR A 33 18.61 29.44 4.46
CA THR A 33 18.43 30.68 5.24
C THR A 33 17.17 30.56 6.10
N ARG A 34 17.39 30.60 7.41
CA ARG A 34 16.42 30.59 8.49
C ARG A 34 16.39 32.01 9.04
N LEU A 35 15.25 32.69 9.09
CA LEU A 35 14.98 33.69 10.13
C LEU A 35 13.51 34.15 10.13
N ARG A 36 12.99 34.31 11.37
CA ARG A 36 11.74 34.98 11.80
C ARG A 36 10.43 34.22 11.52
N ARG A 37 9.43 34.18 12.41
CA ARG A 37 9.20 34.83 13.71
C ARG A 37 8.13 34.00 14.43
N THR A 38 8.35 33.65 15.69
CA THR A 38 7.31 33.17 16.59
C THR A 38 6.47 34.37 17.04
N GLU A 39 5.17 34.35 16.80
CA GLU A 39 4.22 35.21 17.53
C GLU A 39 3.31 34.33 18.39
N LYS A 40 3.40 34.61 19.69
CA LYS A 40 2.46 34.25 20.74
C LYS A 40 1.10 34.89 20.43
N PHE A 41 0.02 34.17 20.69
CA PHE A 41 -1.25 34.78 21.07
C PHE A 41 -1.69 34.20 22.41
N GLU A 42 -1.50 35.00 23.46
CA GLU A 42 -2.22 34.90 24.73
C GLU A 42 -3.48 35.75 24.62
N GLY A 43 -4.61 35.24 25.14
CA GLY A 43 -5.87 35.97 25.25
C GLY A 43 -6.88 35.17 26.07
N ALA A 44 -6.85 35.36 27.40
CA ALA A 44 -7.89 34.95 28.35
C ALA A 44 -8.99 36.04 28.45
N PRO A 45 -9.98 35.95 29.36
CA PRO A 45 -11.04 34.94 29.51
C PRO A 45 -12.44 35.60 29.47
N ALA A 46 -13.53 34.82 29.43
CA ALA A 46 -14.87 35.36 29.72
C ALA A 46 -15.85 34.35 30.35
N SER A 47 -16.23 34.68 31.58
CA SER A 47 -17.56 34.58 32.21
C SER A 47 -18.22 33.21 32.41
N GLU A 48 -18.10 32.78 33.65
CA GLU A 48 -19.07 32.03 34.46
C GLU A 48 -20.50 32.62 34.35
N LYS A 49 -21.50 31.74 34.15
CA LYS A 49 -22.90 31.95 34.57
C LYS A 49 -23.48 30.61 35.02
N GLN A 50 -23.66 30.48 36.32
CA GLN A 50 -24.60 29.54 36.93
C GLN A 50 -26.03 29.92 36.55
N LYS A 51 -26.91 28.94 36.25
CA LYS A 51 -28.10 28.67 37.07
C LYS A 51 -28.99 27.52 36.56
N VAL A 52 -29.50 26.80 37.57
CA VAL A 52 -30.84 26.19 37.71
C VAL A 52 -30.99 24.72 37.30
N VAL A 53 -30.99 23.92 38.36
CA VAL A 53 -31.64 22.62 38.53
C VAL A 53 -33.12 22.71 38.16
N SER A 54 -33.60 21.76 37.35
CA SER A 54 -35.01 21.36 37.35
C SER A 54 -35.12 19.85 37.17
N ARG A 55 -35.62 19.23 38.24
CA ARG A 55 -35.99 17.83 38.36
C ARG A 55 -37.30 17.61 37.60
N LYS A 56 -37.33 16.68 36.64
CA LYS A 56 -38.58 16.13 36.10
C LYS A 56 -38.49 14.60 36.10
N GLN A 57 -39.37 13.99 36.88
CA GLN A 57 -39.71 12.55 36.86
C GLN A 57 -40.62 12.28 35.66
N GLU A 58 -40.38 11.18 34.95
CA GLU A 58 -41.34 10.47 34.07
C GLU A 58 -40.68 9.10 33.79
N THR A 59 -41.06 8.06 34.55
CA THR A 59 -41.99 6.97 34.19
C THR A 59 -41.45 6.03 33.11
N GLY A 60 -41.28 4.76 33.50
CA GLY A 60 -40.58 3.74 32.74
C GLY A 60 -41.30 3.26 31.48
N ASN A 61 -40.48 2.75 30.57
CA ASN A 61 -40.86 1.75 29.59
C ASN A 61 -39.65 0.83 29.39
N ASN A 62 -39.73 -0.38 29.95
CA ASN A 62 -38.83 -1.48 29.65
C ASN A 62 -39.15 -1.98 28.24
N TYR A 63 -38.42 -1.49 27.25
CA TYR A 63 -38.22 -2.17 25.98
C TYR A 63 -36.78 -2.67 25.95
N SER A 64 -36.59 -3.96 26.17
CA SER A 64 -35.34 -4.63 25.83
C SER A 64 -35.27 -4.80 24.32
N PRO A 65 -34.30 -4.22 23.60
CA PRO A 65 -34.02 -4.66 22.25
C PRO A 65 -33.22 -5.96 22.34
N ALA A 66 -33.77 -6.99 21.70
CA ALA A 66 -33.06 -8.23 21.42
C ALA A 66 -31.80 -7.96 20.59
N GLY A 67 -30.71 -8.64 20.95
CA GLY A 67 -29.52 -8.79 20.12
C GLY A 67 -28.47 -7.71 20.29
N SER A 68 -27.78 -7.69 21.44
CA SER A 68 -26.44 -7.09 21.47
C SER A 68 -25.56 -7.91 20.51
N ALA A 69 -25.21 -7.31 19.36
CA ALA A 69 -23.97 -7.69 18.69
C ALA A 69 -22.90 -7.74 19.79
N SER A 70 -22.27 -8.90 19.98
CA SER A 70 -21.20 -9.05 20.96
C SER A 70 -20.23 -7.90 20.75
N GLU A 71 -19.99 -7.07 21.77
CA GLU A 71 -18.87 -6.14 21.77
C GLU A 71 -17.64 -6.96 21.38
N ALA A 72 -17.18 -6.80 20.14
CA ALA A 72 -16.01 -7.50 19.65
C ALA A 72 -14.86 -6.98 20.50
N LYS A 73 -14.47 -7.78 21.49
CA LYS A 73 -13.54 -7.35 22.52
C LYS A 73 -12.22 -7.06 21.83
N LEU A 74 -11.73 -5.83 21.98
CA LEU A 74 -10.47 -5.35 21.39
C LEU A 74 -9.27 -5.97 22.12
N ILE A 75 -9.09 -7.27 21.94
CA ILE A 75 -7.97 -8.07 22.46
C ILE A 75 -6.90 -8.12 21.39
N ASP A 76 -5.65 -8.09 21.80
CA ASP A 76 -4.45 -8.38 20.99
C ASP A 76 -3.79 -9.61 21.60
N SER A 77 -4.16 -10.78 21.10
CA SER A 77 -3.83 -12.07 21.73
C SER A 77 -2.38 -12.46 21.53
N ASP A 78 -1.75 -12.01 20.44
CA ASP A 78 -0.37 -12.32 20.08
C ASP A 78 0.63 -11.19 20.40
N ASN A 79 0.13 -10.07 20.94
CA ASN A 79 0.90 -8.87 21.33
C ASN A 79 1.63 -8.21 20.17
N ASP A 80 1.12 -8.38 18.96
CA ASP A 80 1.65 -7.77 17.76
C ASP A 80 1.17 -6.31 17.60
N GLY A 81 0.17 -5.95 18.41
CA GLY A 81 -0.50 -4.68 18.60
C GLY A 81 -1.41 -4.21 17.47
N ILE A 82 -1.83 -5.14 16.64
CA ILE A 82 -3.09 -5.11 15.93
C ILE A 82 -4.09 -5.92 16.78
N PRO A 83 -5.26 -5.35 17.16
CA PRO A 83 -6.24 -6.14 17.89
C PRO A 83 -6.81 -7.23 16.96
N ASP A 84 -7.13 -8.41 17.50
CA ASP A 84 -7.58 -9.60 16.78
C ASP A 84 -8.81 -9.36 15.88
N VAL A 85 -9.62 -8.34 16.19
CA VAL A 85 -10.78 -7.94 15.38
C VAL A 85 -10.39 -7.24 14.07
N GLU A 86 -9.14 -6.77 13.97
CA GLU A 86 -8.52 -6.17 12.78
C GLU A 86 -7.71 -7.21 11.98
N GLU A 87 -7.83 -8.49 12.34
CA GLU A 87 -7.19 -9.60 11.65
C GLU A 87 -8.20 -10.46 10.91
N LEU A 88 -7.80 -10.98 9.75
CA LEU A 88 -8.58 -11.89 8.94
C LEU A 88 -8.39 -13.30 9.51
N ARG A 89 -9.30 -13.78 10.36
CA ARG A 89 -9.09 -15.02 11.11
C ARG A 89 -9.39 -16.29 10.31
N THR A 90 -10.24 -16.18 9.29
CA THR A 90 -10.61 -17.33 8.45
C THR A 90 -9.67 -17.46 7.25
N TYR A 91 -9.41 -18.71 6.83
CA TYR A 91 -8.66 -18.97 5.60
C TYR A 91 -9.32 -18.29 4.38
N GLN A 92 -10.66 -18.31 4.33
CA GLN A 92 -11.41 -17.72 3.23
C GLN A 92 -11.26 -16.20 3.15
N ASP A 93 -11.31 -15.49 4.28
CA ASP A 93 -11.10 -14.03 4.29
C ASP A 93 -9.66 -13.68 3.89
N ARG A 94 -8.67 -14.43 4.38
CA ARG A 94 -7.26 -14.25 3.98
C ARG A 94 -7.06 -14.46 2.48
N ASP A 95 -7.70 -15.47 1.88
CA ASP A 95 -7.65 -15.72 0.44
C ASP A 95 -8.35 -14.61 -0.36
N SER A 96 -9.58 -14.25 0.04
CA SER A 96 -10.35 -13.16 -0.58
C SER A 96 -9.57 -11.85 -0.56
N PHE A 97 -9.00 -11.47 0.59
CA PHE A 97 -8.16 -10.28 0.71
C PHE A 97 -6.97 -10.34 -0.24
N ARG A 98 -6.21 -11.44 -0.27
CA ARG A 98 -5.03 -11.56 -1.16
C ARG A 98 -5.41 -11.39 -2.62
N ARG A 99 -6.53 -11.99 -3.04
CA ARG A 99 -7.04 -11.90 -4.42
C ARG A 99 -7.46 -10.48 -4.78
N TRP A 100 -8.18 -9.80 -3.89
CA TRP A 100 -8.55 -8.39 -4.09
C TRP A 100 -7.32 -7.47 -4.06
N PHE A 101 -6.48 -7.60 -3.05
CA PHE A 101 -5.28 -6.78 -2.85
C PHE A 101 -4.35 -6.84 -4.06
N THR A 102 -4.03 -8.05 -4.54
CA THR A 102 -3.15 -8.22 -5.71
C THR A 102 -3.80 -7.74 -7.01
N ALA A 103 -5.10 -7.96 -7.19
CA ALA A 103 -5.84 -7.46 -8.35
C ALA A 103 -5.84 -5.94 -8.43
N ILE A 104 -6.21 -5.28 -7.32
CA ILE A 104 -6.30 -3.82 -7.25
C ILE A 104 -4.92 -3.20 -7.47
N ALA A 105 -3.87 -3.77 -6.87
CA ALA A 105 -2.50 -3.34 -7.07
C ALA A 105 -2.05 -3.51 -8.53
N GLU A 106 -2.32 -4.65 -9.14
CA GLU A 106 -1.96 -4.94 -10.54
C GLU A 106 -2.66 -4.00 -11.52
N THR A 107 -3.96 -3.71 -11.32
CA THR A 107 -4.72 -2.81 -12.18
C THR A 107 -4.11 -1.41 -12.25
N GLN A 108 -3.44 -0.93 -11.19
CA GLN A 108 -2.80 0.40 -11.19
C GLN A 108 -1.70 0.55 -12.24
N PHE A 109 -1.12 -0.56 -12.74
CA PHE A 109 -0.17 -0.52 -13.85
C PHE A 109 -0.86 -0.20 -15.18
N TYR A 110 -2.08 -0.69 -15.39
CA TYR A 110 -2.82 -0.54 -16.65
C TYR A 110 -3.68 0.71 -16.66
N GLN A 111 -4.32 1.02 -15.53
CA GLN A 111 -5.15 2.18 -15.35
C GLN A 111 -5.11 2.62 -13.89
N LEU A 112 -4.50 3.79 -13.64
CA LEU A 112 -4.55 4.40 -12.33
C LEU A 112 -6.00 4.75 -11.97
N SER A 113 -6.42 4.33 -10.77
CA SER A 113 -7.75 4.68 -10.26
C SER A 113 -7.80 6.16 -9.87
N ASP A 114 -8.91 6.83 -10.21
CA ASP A 114 -9.21 8.17 -9.73
C ASP A 114 -9.51 8.18 -8.21
N GLN A 115 -9.82 7.01 -7.63
CA GLN A 115 -9.95 6.85 -6.17
C GLN A 115 -8.59 6.84 -5.46
N TRP A 116 -7.48 6.64 -6.18
CA TRP A 116 -6.15 6.73 -5.58
C TRP A 116 -5.71 8.20 -5.49
N ASN A 117 -5.85 8.76 -4.29
CA ASN A 117 -5.48 10.13 -3.94
C ASN A 117 -4.08 10.49 -4.50
N THR A 118 -4.02 11.55 -5.32
CA THR A 118 -2.81 12.05 -5.96
C THR A 118 -1.70 12.42 -4.97
N GLU A 119 -2.07 12.92 -3.79
CA GLU A 119 -1.13 13.25 -2.71
C GLU A 119 -0.59 12.02 -1.97
N GLN A 120 -0.97 10.82 -2.40
CA GLN A 120 -0.49 9.56 -1.85
C GLN A 120 -0.04 8.61 -2.96
N ARG A 121 0.29 9.11 -4.16
CA ARG A 121 0.82 8.28 -5.26
C ARG A 121 2.32 8.08 -5.10
N ASP A 122 2.68 7.23 -4.16
CA ASP A 122 4.04 6.76 -3.90
C ASP A 122 4.07 5.24 -3.69
N CYS A 123 5.25 4.66 -3.49
CA CYS A 123 5.41 3.21 -3.28
C CYS A 123 4.55 2.67 -2.12
N ALA A 124 4.57 3.32 -0.95
CA ALA A 124 3.75 2.92 0.19
C ALA A 124 2.26 3.20 -0.04
N GLY A 125 1.95 4.26 -0.78
CA GLY A 125 0.62 4.66 -1.16
C GLY A 125 -0.08 3.66 -2.08
N LEU A 126 0.65 3.00 -2.98
CA LEU A 126 0.11 1.89 -3.77
C LEU A 126 -0.36 0.75 -2.86
N ALA A 127 0.48 0.35 -1.91
CA ALA A 127 0.14 -0.68 -0.94
C ALA A 127 -1.06 -0.25 -0.08
N ARG A 128 -1.05 0.98 0.45
CA ARG A 128 -2.15 1.51 1.27
C ARG A 128 -3.47 1.60 0.51
N PHE A 129 -3.43 2.05 -0.74
CA PHE A 129 -4.61 2.11 -1.61
C PHE A 129 -5.17 0.71 -1.82
N ALA A 130 -4.34 -0.24 -2.24
CA ALA A 130 -4.79 -1.60 -2.51
C ALA A 130 -5.26 -2.34 -1.23
N ILE A 131 -4.62 -2.14 -0.07
CA ILE A 131 -5.05 -2.71 1.21
C ILE A 131 -6.45 -2.21 1.57
N ARG A 132 -6.65 -0.88 1.54
CA ARG A 132 -7.91 -0.26 1.90
C ARG A 132 -9.04 -0.73 1.00
N GLU A 133 -8.82 -0.68 -0.31
CA GLU A 133 -9.85 -1.08 -1.27
C GLU A 133 -10.15 -2.58 -1.20
N ALA A 134 -9.17 -3.44 -0.89
CA ALA A 134 -9.40 -4.87 -0.68
C ALA A 134 -10.25 -5.21 0.57
N LEU A 135 -10.34 -4.29 1.54
CA LEU A 135 -11.17 -4.42 2.74
C LEU A 135 -12.54 -3.73 2.60
N ARG A 136 -12.82 -3.09 1.46
CA ARG A 136 -14.15 -2.55 1.17
C ARG A 136 -15.08 -3.63 0.66
N ARG A 137 -16.37 -3.33 0.72
CA ARG A 137 -17.40 -4.09 0.02
C ARG A 137 -17.35 -3.82 -1.49
N HIS A 138 -17.21 -4.85 -2.31
CA HIS A 138 -17.10 -4.72 -3.76
C HIS A 138 -18.48 -4.79 -4.44
N ASP A 139 -19.35 -3.84 -4.09
CA ASP A 139 -20.70 -3.73 -4.65
C ASP A 139 -20.76 -2.90 -5.95
N ARG A 140 -21.97 -2.73 -6.49
CA ARG A 140 -22.20 -1.93 -7.71
C ARG A 140 -21.64 -0.50 -7.60
N THR A 141 -21.74 0.13 -6.43
CA THR A 141 -21.25 1.49 -6.21
C THR A 141 -19.73 1.54 -6.24
N TRP A 142 -19.08 0.53 -5.64
CA TRP A 142 -17.63 0.38 -5.70
C TRP A 142 -17.14 0.23 -7.14
N PHE A 143 -17.73 -0.68 -7.93
CA PHE A 143 -17.35 -0.87 -9.34
C PHE A 143 -17.56 0.39 -10.19
N GLN A 144 -18.65 1.15 -9.95
CA GLN A 144 -18.89 2.41 -10.66
C GLN A 144 -17.82 3.47 -10.36
N LYS A 145 -17.32 3.54 -9.13
CA LYS A 145 -16.25 4.47 -8.73
C LYS A 145 -14.88 4.05 -9.25
N MET A 146 -14.61 2.75 -9.28
CA MET A 146 -13.32 2.20 -9.68
C MET A 146 -13.15 2.11 -11.20
N GLY A 147 -14.26 1.97 -11.93
CA GLY A 147 -14.28 1.99 -13.39
C GLY A 147 -14.13 0.59 -14.03
N PRO A 148 -14.07 0.54 -15.38
CA PRO A 148 -14.23 -0.70 -16.14
C PRO A 148 -13.04 -1.68 -16.05
N GLY A 149 -11.90 -1.25 -15.51
CA GLY A 149 -10.71 -2.10 -15.33
C GLY A 149 -10.81 -3.10 -14.17
N TYR A 150 -11.95 -3.17 -13.48
CA TYR A 150 -12.16 -4.04 -12.33
C TYR A 150 -13.28 -5.03 -12.58
N GLU A 151 -13.03 -6.27 -12.18
CA GLU A 151 -13.97 -7.39 -12.24
C GLU A 151 -14.09 -8.06 -10.85
N THR A 152 -15.11 -8.87 -10.63
CA THR A 152 -15.22 -9.64 -9.39
C THR A 152 -14.16 -10.72 -9.36
N VAL A 153 -13.35 -10.73 -8.30
CA VAL A 153 -12.19 -11.61 -8.23
C VAL A 153 -12.25 -12.65 -7.12
N ALA A 154 -13.04 -12.39 -6.09
CA ALA A 154 -13.27 -13.22 -4.92
C ALA A 154 -14.56 -12.75 -4.24
N ALA A 155 -14.99 -13.44 -3.18
CA ALA A 155 -15.97 -12.89 -2.26
C ALA A 155 -15.39 -11.67 -1.53
N ASP A 156 -16.25 -10.84 -0.95
CA ASP A 156 -15.81 -9.80 -0.01
C ASP A 156 -15.23 -10.44 1.26
N VAL A 157 -14.34 -9.70 1.92
CA VAL A 157 -13.89 -10.04 3.28
C VAL A 157 -15.06 -9.87 4.24
N GLY A 158 -15.36 -10.91 5.03
CA GLY A 158 -16.52 -10.93 5.92
C GLY A 158 -16.27 -10.23 7.26
N GLU A 159 -15.22 -10.62 7.98
CA GLU A 159 -15.02 -10.21 9.38
C GLU A 159 -14.47 -8.79 9.54
N LEU A 160 -13.56 -8.36 8.66
CA LEU A 160 -12.94 -7.04 8.66
C LEU A 160 -13.46 -6.20 7.49
N ASN A 161 -14.57 -5.51 7.70
CA ASN A 161 -15.12 -4.56 6.73
C ASN A 161 -14.96 -3.12 7.25
N LEU A 162 -14.36 -2.25 6.43
CA LEU A 162 -14.14 -0.84 6.75
C LEU A 162 -15.43 -0.06 7.07
N ASP A 163 -16.58 -0.47 6.55
CA ASP A 163 -17.87 0.20 6.82
C ASP A 163 -18.27 0.11 8.31
N ASN A 164 -17.82 -0.94 9.01
CA ASN A 164 -18.15 -1.20 10.42
C ASN A 164 -16.90 -1.36 11.31
N ASN A 165 -15.74 -0.91 10.83
CA ASN A 165 -14.47 -1.07 11.53
C ASN A 165 -14.40 -0.12 12.77
N PRO A 166 -14.08 -0.62 13.99
CA PRO A 166 -13.86 0.21 15.18
C PRO A 166 -12.81 1.33 15.02
N LEU A 167 -11.80 1.12 14.19
CA LEU A 167 -10.78 2.10 13.78
C LEU A 167 -11.21 2.98 12.59
N GLY A 168 -12.35 2.68 11.96
CA GLY A 168 -12.79 3.32 10.72
C GLY A 168 -11.74 3.19 9.62
N GLU A 169 -11.33 4.32 9.04
CA GLU A 169 -10.30 4.36 7.98
C GLU A 169 -8.86 4.29 8.52
N LYS A 170 -8.67 4.30 9.85
CA LYS A 170 -7.35 4.33 10.51
C LYS A 170 -6.76 2.94 10.69
N ILE A 171 -6.67 2.17 9.62
CA ILE A 171 -6.24 0.76 9.67
C ILE A 171 -4.73 0.54 9.76
N PHE A 172 -3.91 1.60 9.78
CA PHE A 172 -2.46 1.45 9.86
C PHE A 172 -1.91 1.84 11.21
N ARG A 173 -1.16 0.91 11.80
CA ARG A 173 -0.41 1.15 13.03
C ARG A 173 0.82 2.01 12.79
N THR A 174 1.11 2.91 13.73
CA THR A 174 2.19 3.90 13.61
C THR A 174 3.29 3.81 14.67
N ASP A 175 3.17 2.92 15.67
CA ASP A 175 4.16 2.79 16.76
C ASP A 175 4.22 1.39 17.40
N PHE A 176 5.31 1.06 18.08
CA PHE A 176 5.61 -0.25 18.69
C PHE A 176 4.90 -0.52 20.02
N GLY A 177 4.54 -1.78 20.29
CA GLY A 177 4.04 -2.25 21.59
C GLY A 177 2.89 -3.24 21.41
N SER A 178 2.24 -3.67 22.49
CA SER A 178 0.92 -4.30 22.38
C SER A 178 -0.16 -3.25 22.14
N PHE A 179 -1.33 -3.68 21.66
CA PHE A 179 -2.52 -2.85 21.56
C PHE A 179 -3.03 -2.51 22.97
N GLN A 180 -3.47 -1.27 23.14
CA GLN A 180 -4.26 -0.85 24.30
C GLN A 180 -5.49 -0.11 23.80
N GLU A 181 -6.62 -0.19 24.49
CA GLU A 181 -7.85 0.48 24.06
C GLU A 181 -7.68 2.01 23.93
N SER A 182 -6.76 2.60 24.69
CA SER A 182 -6.38 4.02 24.52
C SER A 182 -5.80 4.35 23.14
N ASP A 183 -5.32 3.34 22.40
CA ASP A 183 -4.72 3.46 21.07
C ASP A 183 -5.71 3.94 20.01
N LEU A 184 -7.01 3.66 20.23
CA LEU A 184 -8.09 4.19 19.39
C LEU A 184 -8.14 5.73 19.38
N ARG A 185 -7.65 6.37 20.45
CA ARG A 185 -7.77 7.82 20.69
C ARG A 185 -6.44 8.56 20.74
N ASN A 186 -5.33 7.86 20.99
CA ASN A 186 -4.02 8.48 21.19
C ASN A 186 -3.17 8.63 19.90
N GLY A 187 -3.71 8.25 18.74
CA GLY A 187 -3.06 8.45 17.44
C GLY A 187 -2.10 7.34 17.01
N ARG A 188 -2.14 6.17 17.65
CA ARG A 188 -1.33 5.01 17.27
C ARG A 188 -1.85 4.23 16.05
N PHE A 189 -3.02 4.62 15.58
CA PHE A 189 -3.64 4.19 14.34
C PHE A 189 -3.92 5.39 13.43
N SER A 190 -3.68 5.22 12.13
CA SER A 190 -3.71 6.27 11.12
C SER A 190 -4.23 5.76 9.78
N GLU A 191 -4.79 6.65 8.96
CA GLU A 191 -5.12 6.36 7.55
C GLU A 191 -3.87 6.30 6.66
N PHE A 192 -2.74 6.75 7.20
CA PHE A 192 -1.45 6.87 6.53
C PHE A 192 -0.36 6.07 7.24
N ALA A 193 0.45 5.36 6.46
CA ALA A 193 1.71 4.74 6.86
C ALA A 193 2.73 4.86 5.73
N ASP A 194 3.92 5.38 6.04
CA ASP A 194 5.02 5.35 5.09
C ASP A 194 5.61 3.93 4.98
N GLY A 195 6.61 3.75 4.11
CA GLY A 195 7.26 2.44 3.94
C GLY A 195 7.91 1.91 5.23
N ARG A 196 8.34 2.79 6.14
CA ARG A 196 8.93 2.37 7.42
C ARG A 196 7.84 1.84 8.35
N SER A 197 6.74 2.58 8.49
CA SER A 197 5.60 2.19 9.33
C SER A 197 4.92 0.92 8.81
N LEU A 198 4.73 0.79 7.50
CA LEU A 198 4.19 -0.44 6.90
C LEU A 198 5.05 -1.66 7.23
N ARG A 199 6.38 -1.54 7.10
CA ARG A 199 7.31 -2.62 7.42
C ARG A 199 7.33 -2.95 8.91
N ASN A 200 7.46 -1.94 9.76
CA ASN A 200 7.79 -2.14 11.18
C ASN A 200 6.58 -2.47 12.04
N PHE A 201 5.40 -1.93 11.71
CA PHE A 201 4.23 -2.01 12.57
C PHE A 201 3.06 -2.78 11.96
N ASN A 202 3.03 -2.93 10.63
CA ASN A 202 1.89 -3.51 9.91
C ASN A 202 2.24 -4.82 9.20
N SER A 203 3.50 -5.26 9.26
CA SER A 203 3.96 -6.47 8.60
C SER A 203 4.93 -7.26 9.48
N THR A 204 4.97 -8.58 9.28
CA THR A 204 5.93 -9.50 9.88
C THR A 204 6.88 -10.03 8.81
N PHE A 205 8.18 -10.13 9.14
CA PHE A 205 9.16 -10.70 8.22
C PHE A 205 8.84 -12.17 7.91
N VAL A 206 8.89 -12.54 6.63
CA VAL A 206 8.70 -13.93 6.19
C VAL A 206 10.05 -14.55 5.88
N THR A 207 10.78 -13.98 4.92
CA THR A 207 11.92 -14.64 4.29
C THR A 207 12.71 -13.65 3.42
N ARG A 208 13.92 -14.04 3.00
CA ARG A 208 14.62 -13.40 1.87
C ARG A 208 14.56 -14.24 0.60
N ASP A 209 14.06 -15.47 0.68
CA ASP A 209 13.91 -16.39 -0.44
C ASP A 209 12.54 -16.22 -1.10
N ARG A 210 12.52 -15.87 -2.40
CA ARG A 210 11.27 -15.67 -3.14
C ARG A 210 10.40 -16.92 -3.21
N ARG A 211 10.98 -18.12 -3.06
CA ARG A 211 10.23 -19.39 -3.12
C ARG A 211 9.26 -19.57 -1.97
N GLU A 212 9.46 -18.83 -0.88
CA GLU A 212 8.62 -18.84 0.31
C GLU A 212 7.60 -17.67 0.34
N ALA A 213 7.69 -16.75 -0.64
CA ALA A 213 6.78 -15.62 -0.77
C ALA A 213 5.40 -16.08 -1.27
N ARG A 214 4.34 -15.42 -0.81
CA ARG A 214 2.96 -15.65 -1.26
C ARG A 214 2.36 -14.39 -1.87
N PRO A 215 1.44 -14.51 -2.85
CA PRO A 215 0.72 -13.36 -3.39
C PRO A 215 0.16 -12.46 -2.28
N GLY A 216 0.43 -11.17 -2.37
CA GLY A 216 0.08 -10.17 -1.37
C GLY A 216 1.13 -9.94 -0.27
N ASP A 217 2.23 -10.69 -0.25
CA ASP A 217 3.38 -10.34 0.58
C ASP A 217 4.09 -9.10 -0.02
N LEU A 218 4.68 -8.27 0.83
CA LEU A 218 5.36 -7.02 0.50
C LEU A 218 6.88 -7.24 0.44
N LEU A 219 7.55 -6.70 -0.57
CA LEU A 219 9.01 -6.69 -0.66
C LEU A 219 9.53 -5.31 -0.25
N PHE A 220 10.46 -5.27 0.70
CA PHE A 220 11.03 -4.01 1.16
C PHE A 220 12.49 -3.84 0.76
N PHE A 221 12.85 -2.60 0.41
CA PHE A 221 14.22 -2.15 0.28
C PHE A 221 14.49 -0.96 1.21
N TYR A 222 15.73 -0.83 1.69
CA TYR A 222 16.21 0.29 2.50
C TYR A 222 17.35 1.04 1.78
N GLN A 223 17.24 2.35 1.75
CA GLN A 223 18.15 3.27 1.05
C GLN A 223 18.65 4.32 2.06
N PRO A 224 19.69 4.02 2.87
CA PRO A 224 20.07 4.82 4.03
C PRO A 224 20.46 6.28 3.74
N TRP A 225 20.80 6.62 2.50
CA TRP A 225 21.15 7.98 2.08
C TRP A 225 19.95 8.84 1.69
N VAL A 226 18.75 8.25 1.56
CA VAL A 226 17.52 8.99 1.26
C VAL A 226 16.97 9.57 2.58
N GLN A 227 16.96 10.90 2.69
CA GLN A 227 16.67 11.56 3.96
C GLN A 227 15.21 11.45 4.44
N LYS A 228 14.23 11.47 3.51
CA LYS A 228 12.81 11.56 3.89
C LYS A 228 12.13 10.20 3.96
N PHE A 229 12.19 9.43 2.87
CA PHE A 229 11.54 8.12 2.75
C PHE A 229 12.55 7.06 2.29
N PRO A 230 13.39 6.54 3.21
CA PRO A 230 14.44 5.59 2.84
C PRO A 230 13.92 4.17 2.57
N TYR A 231 12.65 3.89 2.85
CA TYR A 231 12.05 2.59 2.59
C TYR A 231 11.29 2.61 1.28
N HIS A 232 11.51 1.61 0.45
CA HIS A 232 10.76 1.36 -0.76
C HIS A 232 10.03 0.03 -0.63
N VAL A 233 8.80 -0.04 -1.15
CA VAL A 233 7.95 -1.23 -1.07
C VAL A 233 7.43 -1.62 -2.45
N MET A 234 7.44 -2.92 -2.71
CA MET A 234 6.80 -3.55 -3.85
C MET A 234 5.78 -4.59 -3.35
N ILE A 235 4.80 -4.93 -4.19
CA ILE A 235 3.78 -5.93 -3.87
C ILE A 235 4.05 -7.17 -4.72
N PHE A 236 4.19 -8.33 -4.07
CA PHE A 236 4.32 -9.61 -4.74
C PHE A 236 2.95 -10.05 -5.26
N LEU A 237 2.83 -10.21 -6.58
CA LEU A 237 1.62 -10.70 -7.22
C LEU A 237 1.62 -12.23 -7.33
N GLY A 238 2.80 -12.83 -7.43
CA GLY A 238 2.94 -14.22 -7.82
C GLY A 238 2.63 -14.36 -9.32
N SER A 239 1.51 -14.99 -9.65
CA SER A 239 1.05 -15.05 -11.05
C SER A 239 0.37 -13.72 -11.43
N ALA A 240 0.77 -13.14 -12.56
CA ALA A 240 0.04 -12.02 -13.14
C ALA A 240 -1.37 -12.45 -13.56
N ARG A 241 -2.37 -11.59 -13.35
CA ARG A 241 -3.74 -11.85 -13.81
C ARG A 241 -4.00 -11.30 -15.20
N ILE A 242 -3.45 -10.12 -15.48
CA ILE A 242 -3.60 -9.46 -16.76
C ILE A 242 -2.38 -9.82 -17.61
N ALA A 243 -2.64 -10.40 -18.79
CA ALA A 243 -1.62 -10.90 -19.70
C ALA A 243 -0.60 -11.86 -19.04
N PRO A 244 -1.04 -12.98 -18.44
CA PRO A 244 -0.15 -13.98 -17.86
C PRO A 244 0.74 -14.61 -18.95
N ASN A 245 1.98 -14.91 -18.59
CA ASN A 245 2.95 -15.62 -19.43
C ASN A 245 3.47 -16.92 -18.79
N GLY A 246 2.82 -17.38 -17.72
CA GLY A 246 3.23 -18.56 -16.96
C GLY A 246 4.25 -18.29 -15.84
N ALA A 247 4.87 -17.12 -15.80
CA ALA A 247 5.73 -16.72 -14.68
C ALA A 247 4.89 -16.49 -13.41
N GLN A 248 5.48 -16.86 -12.26
CA GLN A 248 4.84 -16.82 -10.94
C GLN A 248 5.58 -15.92 -9.95
N ASP A 249 6.45 -15.05 -10.43
CA ASP A 249 7.27 -14.16 -9.61
C ASP A 249 7.07 -12.68 -9.97
N TRP A 250 5.86 -12.33 -10.38
CA TRP A 250 5.52 -10.94 -10.71
C TRP A 250 5.45 -10.06 -9.47
N VAL A 251 5.92 -8.82 -9.64
CA VAL A 251 5.75 -7.72 -8.68
C VAL A 251 5.16 -6.50 -9.37
N VAL A 252 4.44 -5.70 -8.59
CA VAL A 252 4.01 -4.35 -8.97
C VAL A 252 4.47 -3.35 -7.92
N TYR A 253 4.91 -2.18 -8.36
CA TYR A 253 5.42 -1.13 -7.48
C TYR A 253 5.31 0.24 -8.14
N HIS A 254 5.32 1.28 -7.32
CA HIS A 254 5.39 2.67 -7.80
C HIS A 254 6.83 3.18 -7.64
N THR A 255 7.43 3.77 -8.68
CA THR A 255 8.85 4.20 -8.63
C THR A 255 9.07 5.43 -7.75
N GLY A 256 8.01 6.21 -7.50
CA GLY A 256 8.08 7.42 -6.69
C GLY A 256 8.21 7.10 -5.20
N SER A 257 9.17 7.76 -4.56
CA SER A 257 9.46 7.63 -3.13
C SER A 257 8.63 8.56 -2.24
N SER A 258 7.93 9.54 -2.86
CA SER A 258 7.02 10.47 -2.19
C SER A 258 5.97 10.98 -3.19
N PRO A 259 4.87 11.63 -2.74
CA PRO A 259 3.85 12.16 -3.64
C PRO A 259 4.33 13.27 -4.58
N THR A 260 5.38 14.01 -4.18
CA THR A 260 6.02 15.03 -5.03
C THR A 260 6.93 14.43 -6.10
N ASP A 261 7.28 13.16 -5.96
CA ASP A 261 8.04 12.38 -6.93
C ASP A 261 7.04 11.73 -7.89
N LYS A 262 6.89 12.29 -9.10
CA LYS A 262 5.91 11.91 -10.14
C LYS A 262 6.14 10.52 -10.74
N GLY A 263 6.65 9.57 -9.96
CA GLY A 263 6.95 8.22 -10.38
C GLY A 263 5.81 7.53 -11.12
N THR A 264 6.09 6.32 -11.61
CA THR A 264 5.13 5.54 -12.39
C THR A 264 4.95 4.18 -11.73
N VAL A 265 3.79 3.57 -11.94
CA VAL A 265 3.60 2.16 -11.60
C VAL A 265 4.34 1.31 -12.61
N LYS A 266 5.07 0.31 -12.12
CA LYS A 266 5.81 -0.68 -12.90
C LYS A 266 5.36 -2.06 -12.47
N LYS A 267 5.25 -2.95 -13.46
CA LYS A 267 4.97 -4.38 -13.29
C LYS A 267 6.08 -5.15 -13.98
N VAL A 268 6.79 -6.00 -13.25
CA VAL A 268 7.94 -6.76 -13.74
C VAL A 268 8.02 -8.11 -13.02
N GLU A 269 8.68 -9.08 -13.64
CA GLU A 269 9.09 -10.32 -12.98
C GLU A 269 10.29 -10.07 -12.07
N LEU A 270 10.39 -10.75 -10.93
CA LEU A 270 11.56 -10.67 -10.06
C LEU A 270 12.84 -11.14 -10.77
N SER A 271 12.73 -12.13 -11.65
CA SER A 271 13.83 -12.60 -12.52
C SER A 271 14.51 -11.47 -13.32
N VAL A 272 13.74 -10.46 -13.74
CA VAL A 272 14.26 -9.27 -14.43
C VAL A 272 15.01 -8.37 -13.43
N LEU A 273 14.49 -8.22 -12.21
CA LEU A 273 15.11 -7.41 -11.17
C LEU A 273 16.41 -8.02 -10.61
N ASP A 274 16.64 -9.32 -10.76
CA ASP A 274 17.92 -9.96 -10.40
C ASP A 274 19.11 -9.36 -11.14
N HIS A 275 18.86 -8.85 -12.34
CA HIS A 275 19.84 -8.25 -13.22
C HIS A 275 19.70 -6.72 -13.27
N HIS A 276 19.01 -6.11 -12.30
CA HIS A 276 18.85 -4.67 -12.26
C HIS A 276 20.22 -3.97 -12.35
N PRO A 277 20.39 -2.95 -13.22
CA PRO A 277 21.69 -2.34 -13.47
C PRO A 277 22.30 -1.71 -12.21
N ASP A 278 21.45 -1.18 -11.34
CA ASP A 278 21.82 -0.71 -10.01
C ASP A 278 21.65 -1.84 -8.98
N PRO A 279 22.75 -2.40 -8.42
CA PRO A 279 22.72 -3.61 -7.59
C PRO A 279 21.89 -3.48 -6.30
N ARG A 280 21.67 -2.26 -5.81
CA ARG A 280 20.88 -2.03 -4.59
C ARG A 280 19.41 -2.37 -4.73
N TRP A 281 18.91 -2.49 -5.96
CA TRP A 281 17.53 -2.86 -6.26
C TRP A 281 17.35 -4.35 -6.61
N ARG A 282 18.41 -5.15 -6.55
CA ARG A 282 18.32 -6.58 -6.81
C ARG A 282 17.70 -7.31 -5.61
N PRO A 283 16.58 -8.04 -5.76
CA PRO A 283 15.91 -8.77 -4.68
C PRO A 283 16.61 -10.12 -4.42
N VAL A 284 17.90 -10.05 -4.10
CA VAL A 284 18.77 -11.21 -3.86
C VAL A 284 19.27 -11.20 -2.42
N GLU A 285 19.47 -12.38 -1.84
CA GLU A 285 19.79 -12.54 -0.42
C GLU A 285 21.07 -11.79 0.00
N SER A 286 22.06 -11.68 -0.88
CA SER A 286 23.32 -10.97 -0.63
C SER A 286 23.20 -9.44 -0.64
N ASN A 287 22.12 -8.87 -1.19
CA ASN A 287 21.92 -7.42 -1.23
C ASN A 287 21.41 -6.92 0.13
N LYS A 288 22.25 -6.19 0.87
CA LYS A 288 21.90 -5.62 2.18
C LYS A 288 20.78 -4.57 2.13
N ASN A 289 20.55 -3.96 0.96
CA ASN A 289 19.45 -3.00 0.79
C ASN A 289 18.12 -3.72 0.61
N PHE A 290 18.09 -4.92 0.05
CA PHE A 290 16.89 -5.76 0.07
C PHE A 290 16.67 -6.23 1.50
N LEU A 291 15.49 -6.01 2.07
CA LEU A 291 15.17 -6.40 3.45
C LEU A 291 14.46 -7.76 3.51
N GLY A 292 13.89 -8.22 2.40
CA GLY A 292 13.12 -9.46 2.32
C GLY A 292 11.65 -9.24 2.01
N PHE A 293 10.90 -10.33 2.07
CA PHE A 293 9.46 -10.40 1.97
C PHE A 293 8.84 -10.32 3.36
N TYR A 294 7.72 -9.60 3.45
CA TYR A 294 7.00 -9.30 4.67
C TYR A 294 5.51 -9.58 4.42
N ARG A 295 4.83 -10.15 5.41
CA ARG A 295 3.40 -10.43 5.34
C ARG A 295 2.65 -9.44 6.21
N LEU A 296 1.56 -8.89 5.69
CA LEU A 296 0.69 -8.01 6.47
C LEU A 296 0.18 -8.74 7.72
N LYS A 297 0.13 -8.03 8.85
CA LYS A 297 -0.31 -8.57 10.15
C LYS A 297 -1.77 -8.98 10.15
N ILE A 298 -2.62 -8.25 9.43
CA ILE A 298 -4.03 -8.63 9.20
C ILE A 298 -4.23 -10.02 8.55
N LEU A 299 -3.17 -10.67 8.05
CA LEU A 299 -3.22 -12.02 7.45
C LEU A 299 -2.68 -13.13 8.35
N GLN A 300 -2.30 -12.81 9.59
CA GLN A 300 -1.79 -13.76 10.58
C GLN A 300 -2.94 -14.42 11.34
#